data_AF-A0A9Q8UR69-F1
#
_entry.id   AF-A0A9Q8UR69-F1
#
_cell.length_a   1.000
_cell.length_b   1.000
_cell.length_c   1.000
_cell.angle_alpha   90.00
_cell.angle_beta   90.00
_cell.angle_gamma   90.00
#
_symmetry.space_group_name_H-M   'P 1'
#
loop_
_entity.id
_entity.type
_entity.pdbx_description
1 polymer ?
#
loop_
_entity_poly.entity_id
_entity_poly.type
_entity_poly.pdbx_seq_one_letter_code
_entity_poly.pdbx_strand_id
1 'polypeptide(L)'
;MVRIVAIFPALVASVAAQLDIPGLLASLRPAPANDPRFTNWVAPGPNDVRSPCPGLNALANHGFLHHDGRNMTIPHMLQGLSAGMNMGAYFTVLIGGAGLLSSPNVLGGAFDLDDLDQHNFSIEHDASLSRRDAFFGDDHSFYNK
;
A
#
# COMPACT_ATOMS: atom_id res chain seq x y z
N MET A 1 -50.31 18.76 26.16
CA MET A 1 -49.48 17.65 26.67
C MET A 1 -49.48 16.54 25.61
N VAL A 2 -48.53 16.59 24.67
CA VAL A 2 -48.29 15.55 23.67
C VAL A 2 -46.79 15.34 23.63
N ARG A 3 -46.36 14.16 24.07
CA ARG A 3 -44.96 13.72 24.07
C ARG A 3 -44.54 13.45 22.61
N ILE A 4 -43.74 14.33 22.02
CA ILE A 4 -42.98 13.99 20.82
C ILE A 4 -41.74 13.22 21.28
N VAL A 5 -41.76 11.94 20.99
CA VAL A 5 -40.68 10.98 21.20
C VAL A 5 -39.45 11.48 20.45
N ALA A 6 -38.32 11.62 21.15
CA ALA A 6 -37.02 11.90 20.57
C ALA A 6 -36.56 10.69 19.73
N ILE A 7 -36.93 10.66 18.45
CA ILE A 7 -36.40 9.72 17.46
C ILE A 7 -35.29 10.42 16.68
N PHE A 8 -34.21 10.82 17.34
CA PHE A 8 -33.01 11.38 16.69
C PHE A 8 -31.77 11.14 17.57
N PRO A 9 -31.24 9.90 17.61
CA PRO A 9 -29.82 9.80 17.29
C PRO A 9 -29.43 8.56 16.47
N ALA A 10 -30.37 7.86 15.84
CA ALA A 10 -30.07 6.64 15.09
C ALA A 10 -29.52 6.88 13.66
N LEU A 11 -29.43 8.13 13.21
CA LEU A 11 -29.03 8.48 11.84
C LEU A 11 -27.66 9.21 11.78
N VAL A 12 -26.70 8.80 12.62
CA VAL A 12 -25.28 9.16 12.49
C VAL A 12 -24.39 7.90 12.54
N ALA A 13 -24.97 6.71 12.40
CA ALA A 13 -24.26 5.44 12.45
C ALA A 13 -23.86 4.90 11.06
N SER A 14 -23.64 5.78 10.09
CA SER A 14 -23.22 5.39 8.74
C SER A 14 -22.46 6.52 8.04
N VAL A 15 -21.15 6.62 8.27
CA VAL A 15 -20.07 6.85 7.26
C VAL A 15 -18.72 6.70 7.98
N ALA A 16 -18.39 5.48 8.36
CA ALA A 16 -17.05 4.96 8.56
C ALA A 16 -17.27 3.54 9.08
N ALA A 17 -17.03 2.53 8.25
CA ALA A 17 -16.83 1.22 8.82
C ALA A 17 -15.67 1.37 9.82
N GLN A 18 -15.92 1.19 11.12
CA GLN A 18 -14.82 0.97 12.05
C GLN A 18 -14.04 -0.22 11.48
N LEU A 19 -12.82 0.05 10.99
CA LEU A 19 -11.88 -1.01 10.66
C LEU A 19 -11.75 -1.88 11.91
N ASP A 20 -12.09 -3.16 11.81
CA ASP A 20 -11.82 -4.14 12.85
C ASP A 20 -10.31 -4.39 12.89
N ILE A 21 -9.58 -3.47 13.51
CA ILE A 21 -8.11 -3.53 13.61
C ILE A 21 -7.67 -4.82 14.32
N PRO A 22 -8.27 -5.24 15.46
CA PRO A 22 -7.93 -6.52 16.07
C PRO A 22 -8.13 -7.70 15.12
N GLY A 23 -9.26 -7.77 14.41
CA GLY A 23 -9.52 -8.82 13.44
C GLY A 23 -8.54 -8.81 12.26
N LEU A 24 -8.23 -7.63 11.72
CA LEU A 24 -7.22 -7.47 10.67
C LEU A 24 -5.86 -7.99 11.14
N LEU A 25 -5.38 -7.54 12.30
CA LEU A 25 -4.07 -7.96 12.83
C LEU A 25 -4.02 -9.46 13.12
N ALA A 26 -5.11 -10.04 13.64
CA ALA A 26 -5.21 -11.48 13.87
C ALA A 26 -5.24 -12.31 12.58
N SER A 27 -5.61 -11.71 11.45
CA SER A 27 -5.67 -12.38 10.14
C SER A 27 -4.33 -12.43 9.40
N LEU A 28 -3.34 -11.61 9.81
CA LEU A 28 -2.07 -11.47 9.10
C LEU A 28 -1.23 -12.74 9.25
N ARG A 29 -0.93 -13.37 8.11
CA ARG A 29 -0.08 -14.55 8.00
C ARG A 29 0.43 -14.70 6.56
N PRO A 30 1.54 -15.42 6.35
CA PRO A 30 1.95 -15.84 5.02
C PRO A 30 0.83 -16.57 4.29
N ALA A 31 0.74 -16.35 2.98
CA ALA A 31 -0.07 -17.20 2.13
C ALA A 31 0.46 -18.65 2.18
N PRO A 32 -0.41 -19.66 1.99
CA PRO A 32 0.03 -21.05 1.88
C PRO A 32 1.09 -21.21 0.79
N ALA A 33 2.07 -22.10 0.98
CA ALA A 33 3.17 -22.28 0.02
C ALA A 33 2.73 -22.64 -1.41
N ASN A 34 1.51 -23.18 -1.58
CA ASN A 34 0.89 -23.50 -2.86
C ASN A 34 -0.05 -22.41 -3.40
N ASP A 35 -0.06 -21.21 -2.80
CA ASP A 35 -0.83 -20.09 -3.33
C ASP A 35 -0.35 -19.76 -4.75
N PRO A 36 -1.25 -19.75 -5.76
CA PRO A 36 -0.86 -19.56 -7.15
C PRO A 36 -0.19 -18.20 -7.40
N ARG A 37 -0.42 -17.19 -6.56
CA ARG A 37 0.23 -15.88 -6.67
C ARG A 37 1.75 -15.97 -6.61
N PHE A 38 2.32 -16.95 -5.93
CA PHE A 38 3.78 -17.14 -5.91
C PHE A 38 4.39 -17.54 -7.26
N THR A 39 3.59 -18.10 -8.17
CA THR A 39 4.06 -18.56 -9.50
C THR A 39 3.39 -17.82 -10.67
N ASN A 40 2.29 -17.12 -10.42
CA ASN A 40 1.56 -16.36 -11.42
C ASN A 40 2.05 -14.91 -11.49
N TRP A 41 3.30 -14.71 -11.89
CA TRP A 41 3.84 -13.38 -12.15
C TRP A 41 3.22 -12.80 -13.43
N VAL A 42 2.86 -11.52 -13.39
CA VAL A 42 2.40 -10.75 -14.54
C VAL A 42 3.23 -9.46 -14.63
N ALA A 43 3.68 -9.12 -15.84
CA ALA A 43 4.38 -7.87 -16.10
C ALA A 43 3.42 -6.68 -15.91
N PRO A 44 3.88 -5.52 -15.39
CA PRO A 44 3.06 -4.32 -15.39
C PRO A 44 2.63 -3.95 -16.82
N GLY A 45 1.35 -3.63 -16.99
CA GLY A 45 0.80 -3.09 -18.23
C GLY A 45 1.10 -1.60 -18.42
N PRO A 46 0.74 -1.02 -19.58
CA PRO A 46 1.07 0.37 -19.92
C PRO A 46 0.47 1.45 -18.99
N ASN A 47 -0.59 1.12 -18.25
CA ASN A 47 -1.29 2.05 -17.34
C ASN A 47 -1.04 1.74 -15.86
N ASP A 48 -0.26 0.69 -15.59
CA ASP A 48 0.08 0.27 -14.23
C ASP A 48 1.29 1.09 -13.77
N VAL A 49 1.25 1.51 -12.51
CA VAL A 49 2.34 2.26 -11.88
C VAL A 49 3.17 1.37 -10.98
N ARG A 50 4.43 1.73 -10.82
CA ARG A 50 5.37 1.03 -9.94
C ARG A 50 6.12 2.08 -9.12
N SER A 51 6.90 1.59 -8.17
CA SER A 51 7.69 2.40 -7.23
C SER A 51 9.20 2.20 -7.44
N PRO A 52 10.05 3.03 -6.82
CA PRO A 52 11.48 2.71 -6.68
C PRO A 52 11.74 1.46 -5.79
N CYS A 53 10.74 0.98 -5.04
CA CYS A 53 10.86 -0.17 -4.15
C CYS A 53 10.68 -1.51 -4.88
N PRO A 54 11.71 -2.39 -4.95
CA PRO A 54 11.59 -3.70 -5.61
C PRO A 54 10.58 -4.62 -4.90
N GLY A 55 10.43 -4.51 -3.58
CA GLY A 55 9.53 -5.35 -2.80
C GLY A 55 8.05 -5.12 -3.14
N LEU A 56 7.61 -3.85 -3.14
CA LEU A 56 6.24 -3.48 -3.49
C LEU A 56 5.92 -3.81 -4.96
N ASN A 57 6.88 -3.58 -5.86
CA ASN A 57 6.73 -3.90 -7.28
C ASN A 57 6.54 -5.41 -7.50
N ALA A 58 7.31 -6.25 -6.80
CA ALA A 58 7.14 -7.70 -6.86
C ALA A 58 5.75 -8.10 -6.36
N LEU A 59 5.31 -7.58 -5.21
CA LEU A 59 3.97 -7.89 -4.67
C LEU A 59 2.84 -7.47 -5.61
N ALA A 60 2.94 -6.33 -6.29
CA ALA A 60 1.98 -5.91 -7.31
C ALA A 60 2.00 -6.82 -8.55
N ASN A 61 3.19 -7.18 -9.04
CA ASN A 61 3.35 -8.11 -10.18
C ASN A 61 2.79 -9.51 -9.90
N HIS A 62 2.79 -9.93 -8.63
CA HIS A 62 2.26 -11.22 -8.18
C HIS A 62 0.80 -11.15 -7.67
N GLY A 63 0.15 -9.98 -7.70
CA GLY A 63 -1.23 -9.81 -7.23
C GLY A 63 -1.44 -9.96 -5.72
N PHE A 64 -0.38 -9.77 -4.93
CA PHE A 64 -0.52 -9.59 -3.47
C PHE A 64 -0.90 -8.15 -3.11
N LEU A 65 -0.52 -7.18 -3.95
CA LEU A 65 -1.04 -5.81 -3.97
C LEU A 65 -1.89 -5.61 -5.23
N HIS A 66 -2.56 -4.45 -5.36
CA HIS A 66 -3.29 -4.15 -6.59
C HIS A 66 -2.29 -4.11 -7.75
N HIS A 67 -2.59 -4.85 -8.81
CA HIS A 67 -1.67 -5.04 -9.93
C HIS A 67 -1.38 -3.74 -10.69
N ASP A 68 -2.37 -2.85 -10.73
CA ASP A 68 -2.24 -1.52 -11.31
C ASP A 68 -1.33 -0.58 -10.49
N GLY A 69 -0.95 -0.99 -9.28
CA GLY A 69 -0.12 -0.19 -8.38
C GLY A 69 -0.85 0.97 -7.72
N ARG A 70 -2.19 0.99 -7.72
CA ARG A 70 -2.97 2.14 -7.24
C ARG A 70 -3.75 1.86 -5.96
N ASN A 71 -4.11 2.92 -5.23
CA ASN A 71 -4.99 2.86 -4.06
C ASN A 71 -4.48 1.93 -2.94
N MET A 72 -3.22 2.11 -2.54
CA MET A 72 -2.58 1.37 -1.45
C MET A 72 -3.01 1.94 -0.09
N THR A 73 -4.00 1.32 0.54
CA THR A 73 -4.38 1.60 1.94
C THR A 73 -3.49 0.79 2.91
N ILE A 74 -3.30 1.27 4.14
CA ILE A 74 -2.55 0.52 5.16
C ILE A 74 -3.13 -0.90 5.38
N PRO A 75 -4.46 -1.11 5.51
CA PRO A 75 -5.02 -2.46 5.62
C PRO A 75 -4.72 -3.37 4.44
N HIS A 76 -4.73 -2.83 3.22
CA HIS A 76 -4.38 -3.57 2.00
C HIS A 76 -2.91 -3.98 2.00
N MET A 77 -2.02 -3.04 2.34
CA MET A 77 -0.60 -3.32 2.49
C MET A 77 -0.32 -4.37 3.56
N LEU A 78 -0.97 -4.29 4.73
CA LEU A 78 -0.82 -5.28 5.80
C LEU A 78 -1.12 -6.70 5.32
N GLN A 79 -2.22 -6.88 4.59
CA GLN A 79 -2.60 -8.17 4.03
C GLN A 79 -1.61 -8.61 2.95
N GLY A 80 -1.28 -7.74 2.00
CA GLY A 80 -0.41 -8.08 0.87
C GLY A 80 1.03 -8.42 1.28
N LEU A 81 1.66 -7.58 2.12
CA LEU A 81 3.03 -7.79 2.56
C LEU A 81 3.15 -8.97 3.53
N SER A 82 2.16 -9.18 4.40
CA SER A 82 2.12 -10.37 5.27
C SER A 82 1.96 -11.65 4.44
N ALA A 83 1.02 -11.66 3.49
CA ALA A 83 0.75 -12.83 2.67
C ALA A 83 1.91 -13.17 1.73
N GLY A 84 2.47 -12.18 1.03
CA GLY A 84 3.46 -12.41 -0.02
C GLY A 84 4.91 -12.50 0.47
N MET A 85 5.24 -11.88 1.61
CA MET A 85 6.62 -11.80 2.11
C MET A 85 6.76 -12.08 3.60
N ASN A 86 5.70 -12.51 4.29
CA ASN A 86 5.71 -12.69 5.75
C ASN A 86 6.14 -11.44 6.51
N MET A 87 5.81 -10.25 5.99
CA MET A 87 6.20 -9.01 6.62
C MET A 87 5.31 -8.71 7.83
N GLY A 88 5.92 -8.24 8.91
CA GLY A 88 5.21 -7.86 10.14
C GLY A 88 4.42 -6.55 9.99
N ALA A 89 3.40 -6.39 10.84
CA ALA A 89 2.53 -5.22 10.82
C ALA A 89 3.26 -3.90 11.09
N TYR A 90 4.20 -3.89 12.04
CA TYR A 90 4.96 -2.68 12.40
C TYR A 90 5.72 -2.11 11.22
N PHE A 91 6.48 -2.94 10.50
CA PHE A 91 7.24 -2.49 9.34
C PHE A 91 6.32 -2.09 8.19
N THR A 92 5.23 -2.82 7.99
CA THR A 92 4.23 -2.49 6.96
C THR A 92 3.56 -1.15 7.22
N VAL A 93 3.20 -0.84 8.48
CA VAL A 93 2.64 0.47 8.87
C VAL A 93 3.65 1.59 8.67
N LEU A 94 4.94 1.36 8.92
CA LEU A 94 5.98 2.35 8.66
C LEU A 94 6.08 2.69 7.17
N ILE A 95 6.14 1.68 6.29
CA ILE A 95 6.18 1.90 4.83
C ILE A 95 4.86 2.53 4.35
N GLY A 96 3.72 2.03 4.80
CA GLY A 96 2.42 2.57 4.42
C GLY A 96 2.21 4.00 4.89
N GLY A 97 2.72 4.36 6.08
CA GLY A 97 2.71 5.73 6.58
C GLY A 97 3.56 6.67 5.73
N ALA A 98 4.76 6.24 5.32
CA ALA A 98 5.58 6.97 4.36
C ALA A 98 4.84 7.17 3.02
N GLY A 99 4.22 6.11 2.48
CA GLY A 99 3.39 6.21 1.28
C GLY A 99 2.23 7.19 1.41
N LEU A 100 1.52 7.18 2.54
CA LEU A 100 0.45 8.15 2.80
C LEU A 100 0.96 9.59 2.86
N LEU A 101 2.17 9.84 3.39
CA LEU A 101 2.79 11.16 3.37
C LEU A 101 3.19 11.61 1.97
N SER A 102 3.54 10.65 1.11
CA SER A 102 3.85 10.89 -0.30
C SER A 102 2.60 11.06 -1.17
N SER A 103 1.41 10.67 -0.69
CA SER A 103 0.16 10.82 -1.45
C SER A 103 -0.17 12.29 -1.77
N PRO A 104 -0.60 12.63 -3.00
CA PRO A 104 -1.11 13.96 -3.32
C PRO A 104 -2.41 14.29 -2.57
N ASN A 105 -3.08 13.28 -2.01
CA ASN A 105 -4.25 13.44 -1.15
C ASN A 105 -4.12 12.57 0.11
N VAL A 106 -3.34 13.04 1.08
CA VAL A 106 -3.12 12.37 2.37
C VAL A 106 -4.43 12.02 3.09
N LEU A 107 -5.45 12.88 3.01
CA LEU A 107 -6.77 12.63 3.63
C LEU A 107 -7.59 11.56 2.90
N GLY A 108 -7.20 11.18 1.69
CA GLY A 108 -7.79 10.08 0.93
C GLY A 108 -7.48 8.70 1.52
N GLY A 109 -6.47 8.59 2.39
CA GLY A 109 -6.14 7.35 3.11
C GLY A 109 -5.50 6.26 2.24
N ALA A 110 -5.02 6.62 1.05
CA ALA A 110 -4.29 5.75 0.14
C ALA A 110 -3.25 6.53 -0.68
N PHE A 111 -2.31 5.80 -1.27
CA PHE A 111 -1.31 6.32 -2.20
C PHE A 111 -1.16 5.36 -3.39
N ASP A 112 -0.63 5.85 -4.50
CA ASP A 112 -0.24 5.05 -5.66
C ASP A 112 1.26 4.75 -5.58
N LEU A 113 1.72 3.62 -6.16
CA LEU A 113 3.11 3.19 -5.99
C LEU A 113 4.14 4.20 -6.54
N ASP A 114 3.77 4.96 -7.56
CA ASP A 114 4.60 6.03 -8.16
C ASP A 114 4.66 7.29 -7.30
N ASP A 115 3.75 7.48 -6.32
CA ASP A 115 3.86 8.57 -5.35
C ASP A 115 5.16 8.45 -4.53
N LEU A 116 5.70 7.25 -4.39
CA LEU A 116 6.95 6.97 -3.66
C LEU A 116 8.22 7.45 -4.37
N ASP A 117 8.12 7.97 -5.59
CA ASP A 117 9.23 8.46 -6.43
C ASP A 117 9.59 9.94 -6.17
N GLN A 118 9.19 10.47 -5.02
CA GLN A 118 9.47 11.85 -4.65
C GLN A 118 10.85 11.95 -4.00
N HIS A 119 11.81 12.51 -4.74
CA HIS A 119 13.19 12.63 -4.27
C HIS A 119 13.32 13.38 -2.94
N ASN A 120 14.05 12.80 -1.98
CA ASN A 120 14.22 13.29 -0.60
C ASN A 120 12.92 13.43 0.22
N PHE A 121 11.80 12.87 -0.24
CA PHE A 121 10.54 12.90 0.51
C PHE A 121 9.58 11.78 0.08
N SER A 122 9.12 10.84 0.88
CA SER A 122 9.41 10.59 2.29
C SER A 122 10.50 9.53 2.48
N ILE A 123 10.75 8.69 1.47
CA ILE A 123 11.66 7.53 1.57
C ILE A 123 12.58 7.33 0.35
N GLU A 124 12.31 7.96 -0.79
CA GLU A 124 13.26 7.95 -1.92
C GLU A 124 14.53 8.70 -1.49
N HIS A 125 15.70 8.14 -1.82
CA HIS A 125 17.00 8.65 -1.43
C HIS A 125 18.13 8.21 -2.38
N ASP A 126 19.21 9.01 -2.38
CA ASP A 126 20.45 8.70 -3.09
C ASP A 126 21.15 7.42 -2.57
N ALA A 127 22.16 6.96 -3.33
CA ALA A 127 22.92 5.74 -3.07
C ALA A 127 22.06 4.47 -3.04
N SER A 128 21.00 4.47 -3.85
CA SER A 128 20.15 3.31 -4.06
C SER A 128 20.94 2.12 -4.60
N LEU A 129 20.62 0.90 -4.14
CA LEU A 129 21.32 -0.32 -4.55
C LEU A 129 21.12 -0.69 -6.03
N SER A 130 20.03 -0.22 -6.64
CA SER A 130 19.60 -0.65 -7.97
C SER A 130 18.90 0.42 -8.80
N ARG A 131 18.84 1.66 -8.32
CA ARG A 131 18.29 2.85 -9.00
C ARG A 131 19.43 3.86 -9.13
N ARG A 132 19.36 4.77 -10.10
CA ARG A 132 20.32 5.89 -10.14
C ARG A 132 19.92 6.92 -9.11
N ASP A 133 20.86 7.75 -8.67
CA ASP A 133 20.50 8.94 -7.90
C ASP A 133 19.68 9.90 -8.77
N ALA A 134 18.77 10.65 -8.17
CA ALA A 134 17.89 11.58 -8.87
C ALA A 134 18.67 12.64 -9.68
N PHE A 135 19.86 13.01 -9.20
CA PHE A 135 20.79 13.89 -9.93
C PHE A 135 21.09 13.40 -11.36
N PHE A 136 21.11 12.09 -11.58
CA PHE A 136 21.33 11.47 -12.90
C PHE A 136 20.04 11.22 -13.71
N GLY A 137 18.87 11.54 -13.13
CA GLY A 137 17.59 11.73 -13.81
C GLY A 137 16.56 10.59 -13.76
N ASP A 138 16.87 9.43 -13.18
CA ASP A 138 15.92 8.30 -13.05
C ASP A 138 16.24 7.47 -11.80
N ASP A 139 15.67 7.92 -10.69
CA ASP A 139 15.67 7.32 -9.36
C ASP A 139 14.56 6.29 -9.14
N HIS A 140 13.71 6.11 -10.14
CA HIS A 140 12.59 5.18 -10.13
C HIS A 140 12.98 3.78 -10.64
N SER A 141 13.53 3.73 -11.85
CA SER A 141 13.57 2.53 -12.67
C SER A 141 14.75 1.62 -12.28
N PHE A 142 14.57 0.30 -12.44
CA PHE A 142 15.68 -0.64 -12.23
C PHE A 142 16.82 -0.33 -13.19
N TYR A 143 18.01 -0.17 -12.63
CA TYR A 143 19.19 0.22 -13.37
C TYR A 143 20.18 -0.95 -13.51
N ASN A 144 20.29 -1.46 -14.73
CA ASN A 144 21.19 -2.56 -15.10
C ASN A 144 22.39 -2.01 -15.89
N LYS A 145 23.52 -1.76 -15.22
CA LYS A 145 24.78 -1.39 -15.88
C LYS A 145 25.54 -2.62 -16.33
#